data_AF-A0A7S3SD42-F1
#
_entry.id   AF-A0A7S3SD42-F1
#
_cell.length_a   1.000
_cell.length_b   1.000
_cell.length_c   1.000
_cell.angle_alpha   90.00
_cell.angle_beta   90.00
_cell.angle_gamma   90.00
#
_symmetry.space_group_name_H-M   'P 1'
#
loop_
_entity.id
_entity.type
_entity.pdbx_description
1 polymer ?
#
loop_
_entity_poly.entity_id
_entity_poly.type
_entity_poly.pdbx_seq_one_letter_code
_entity_poly.pdbx_strand_id
1 'polypeptide(L)'
;AFDQIVNEAAKYRYRAGSTWDCGGLTIRMPCGAVGHGALYHSQSPEAFFSHCPGLNLVVPRGPIQAKGLLLAAIRSPDPTLVFEPKVKYRQAVEEVPIGDYELPLGVADVVREGADVTLVGWGNQVDRLLAAAALAEKDGISCEVIDLQSIAPWDE
;
A
#
# COMPACT_ATOMS: atom_id res chain seq x y z
N ALA A 1 11.00 -15.17 2.33
CA ALA A 1 10.96 -15.41 3.79
C ALA A 1 9.52 -15.69 4.27
N PHE A 2 8.75 -16.52 3.55
CA PHE A 2 7.30 -16.63 3.77
C PHE A 2 6.97 -17.19 5.17
N ASP A 3 7.59 -18.31 5.54
CA ASP A 3 7.39 -18.96 6.84
C ASP A 3 7.70 -18.02 8.02
N GLN A 4 8.83 -17.32 7.99
CA GLN A 4 9.20 -16.36 9.05
C GLN A 4 8.24 -15.17 9.14
N ILE A 5 7.64 -14.75 8.03
CA ILE A 5 6.65 -13.66 8.06
C ILE A 5 5.32 -14.17 8.61
N VAL A 6 4.84 -15.31 8.09
CA VAL A 6 3.48 -15.80 8.35
C VAL A 6 3.38 -16.57 9.66
N ASN A 7 4.31 -17.46 9.96
CA ASN A 7 4.25 -18.32 11.16
C ASN A 7 4.91 -17.67 12.37
N GLU A 8 5.97 -16.88 12.17
CA GLU A 8 6.70 -16.24 13.27
C GLU A 8 6.24 -14.80 13.51
N ALA A 9 6.52 -13.86 12.59
CA ALA A 9 6.29 -12.44 12.82
C ALA A 9 4.81 -12.11 13.08
N ALA A 10 3.92 -12.54 12.18
CA ALA A 10 2.48 -12.26 12.27
C ALA A 10 1.84 -12.79 13.57
N LYS A 11 2.40 -13.85 14.15
CA LYS A 11 1.83 -14.54 15.31
C LYS A 11 2.61 -14.28 16.60
N TYR A 12 3.71 -13.52 16.55
CA TYR A 12 4.65 -13.41 17.66
C TYR A 12 4.00 -12.85 18.92
N ARG A 13 3.27 -11.73 18.78
CA ARG A 13 2.50 -11.13 19.88
C ARG A 13 1.40 -12.06 20.40
N TYR A 14 0.64 -12.65 19.49
CA TYR A 14 -0.49 -13.51 19.83
C TYR A 14 -0.05 -14.76 20.60
N ARG A 15 0.93 -15.50 20.09
CA ARG A 15 1.41 -16.75 20.72
C ARG A 15 2.11 -16.52 22.06
N ALA A 16 2.68 -15.34 22.26
CA ALA A 16 3.32 -14.94 23.51
C ALA A 16 2.33 -14.40 24.56
N GLY A 17 1.02 -14.31 24.25
CA GLY A 17 0.07 -13.66 25.16
C GLY A 17 0.43 -12.20 25.45
N SER A 18 1.01 -11.50 24.46
CA SER A 18 1.50 -10.11 24.54
C SER A 18 2.69 -9.86 25.47
N THR A 19 3.40 -10.89 25.96
CA THR A 19 4.64 -10.67 26.74
C THR A 19 5.87 -10.41 25.87
N TRP A 20 5.79 -10.73 24.58
CA TRP A 20 6.80 -10.46 23.56
C TRP A 20 6.10 -10.05 22.27
N ASP A 21 6.75 -9.22 21.45
CA ASP A 21 6.31 -8.93 20.10
C ASP A 21 7.51 -8.66 19.17
N CYS A 22 7.21 -8.53 17.89
CA CYS A 22 8.14 -8.02 16.88
C CYS A 22 7.56 -6.75 16.23
N GLY A 23 6.91 -5.91 17.05
CA GLY A 23 6.50 -4.57 16.65
C GLY A 23 7.70 -3.73 16.22
N GLY A 24 7.47 -2.75 15.34
CA GLY A 24 8.53 -1.97 14.71
C GLY A 24 9.34 -2.72 13.64
N LEU A 25 9.10 -4.02 13.43
CA LEU A 25 9.65 -4.72 12.27
C LEU A 25 8.96 -4.23 10.98
N THR A 26 9.75 -3.56 10.14
CA THR A 26 9.31 -3.14 8.80
C THR A 26 10.03 -3.94 7.73
N ILE A 27 9.28 -4.59 6.84
CA ILE A 27 9.81 -5.34 5.70
C ILE A 27 9.44 -4.59 4.42
N ARG A 28 10.45 -4.08 3.73
CA ARG A 28 10.29 -3.33 2.48
C ARG A 28 10.59 -4.20 1.29
N MET A 29 9.81 -4.12 0.22
CA MET A 29 10.11 -4.84 -1.02
C MET A 29 9.62 -4.10 -2.28
N PRO A 30 10.47 -3.99 -3.33
CA PRO A 30 10.02 -3.52 -4.64
C PRO A 30 9.03 -4.50 -5.26
N CYS A 31 7.84 -4.03 -5.65
CA CYS A 31 6.76 -4.82 -6.23
C CYS A 31 6.31 -4.27 -7.60
N GLY A 32 5.34 -4.95 -8.22
CA GLY A 32 4.63 -4.48 -9.40
C GLY A 32 5.41 -4.55 -10.72
N ALA A 33 4.70 -4.51 -11.84
CA ALA A 33 5.29 -4.55 -13.17
C ALA A 33 6.14 -3.29 -13.46
N VAL A 34 7.21 -3.47 -14.25
CA VAL A 34 8.12 -2.39 -14.70
C VAL A 34 8.32 -2.39 -16.23
N GLY A 35 7.47 -3.11 -16.96
CA GLY A 35 7.54 -3.26 -18.43
C GLY A 35 8.40 -4.43 -18.91
N HIS A 36 9.56 -4.68 -18.28
CA HIS A 36 10.52 -5.71 -18.72
C HIS A 36 11.00 -6.64 -17.57
N GLY A 37 10.17 -6.81 -16.53
CA GLY A 37 10.54 -7.60 -15.34
C GLY A 37 10.27 -9.10 -15.43
N ALA A 38 9.60 -9.57 -16.50
CA ALA A 38 9.21 -10.96 -16.68
C ALA A 38 8.59 -11.59 -15.41
N LEU A 39 8.89 -12.86 -15.14
CA LEU A 39 8.24 -13.64 -14.08
C LEU A 39 8.62 -13.18 -12.66
N TYR A 40 9.88 -12.80 -12.43
CA TYR A 40 10.40 -12.61 -11.06
C TYR A 40 10.64 -11.15 -10.66
N HIS A 41 10.56 -10.20 -11.59
CA HIS A 41 10.70 -8.76 -11.31
C HIS A 41 9.41 -7.96 -11.55
N SER A 42 8.25 -8.62 -11.64
CA SER A 42 6.95 -7.96 -11.92
C SER A 42 5.82 -8.29 -10.94
N GLN A 43 6.07 -9.16 -9.96
CA GLN A 43 5.04 -9.70 -9.08
C GLN A 43 4.49 -8.65 -8.08
N SER A 44 3.23 -8.83 -7.74
CA SER A 44 2.49 -8.12 -6.69
C SER A 44 1.95 -9.17 -5.71
N PRO A 45 2.69 -9.50 -4.64
CA PRO A 45 2.39 -10.64 -3.77
C PRO A 45 1.51 -10.29 -2.55
N GLU A 46 0.94 -9.08 -2.47
CA GLU A 46 0.18 -8.58 -1.32
C GLU A 46 -0.96 -9.52 -0.90
N ALA A 47 -1.63 -10.17 -1.87
CA ALA A 47 -2.73 -11.10 -1.61
C ALA A 47 -2.29 -12.35 -0.83
N PHE A 48 -1.03 -12.79 -0.95
CA PHE A 48 -0.53 -13.92 -0.15
C PHE A 48 -0.45 -13.57 1.34
N PHE A 49 -0.22 -12.28 1.65
CA PHE A 49 -0.05 -11.81 3.02
C PHE A 49 -1.35 -11.25 3.60
N SER A 50 -2.28 -10.77 2.79
CA SER A 50 -3.54 -10.18 3.28
C SER A 50 -4.44 -11.20 3.97
N HIS A 51 -4.26 -12.49 3.66
CA HIS A 51 -4.93 -13.59 4.35
C HIS A 51 -4.22 -14.04 5.65
N CYS A 52 -3.17 -13.33 6.10
CA CYS A 52 -2.46 -13.64 7.34
C CYS A 52 -2.73 -12.57 8.41
N PRO A 53 -3.60 -12.84 9.40
CA PRO A 53 -3.83 -11.93 10.52
C PRO A 53 -2.54 -11.61 11.29
N GLY A 54 -2.45 -10.39 11.79
CA GLY A 54 -1.29 -9.89 12.54
C GLY A 54 -0.22 -9.20 11.71
N LEU A 55 -0.47 -8.92 10.43
CA LEU A 55 0.38 -8.12 9.55
C LEU A 55 -0.35 -6.84 9.12
N ASN A 56 0.39 -5.73 9.07
CA ASN A 56 -0.03 -4.54 8.32
C ASN A 56 0.59 -4.58 6.92
N LEU A 57 -0.18 -4.24 5.88
CA LEU A 57 0.26 -4.25 4.49
C LEU A 57 -0.06 -2.92 3.83
N VAL A 58 0.95 -2.22 3.31
CA VAL A 58 0.76 -0.93 2.63
C VAL A 58 1.44 -0.87 1.27
N VAL A 59 0.82 -0.13 0.34
CA VAL A 59 1.28 0.08 -1.04
C VAL A 59 1.11 1.55 -1.44
N PRO A 60 2.14 2.41 -1.29
CA PRO A 60 2.05 3.82 -1.69
C PRO A 60 1.94 4.00 -3.21
N ARG A 61 1.16 4.99 -3.66
CA ARG A 61 1.07 5.39 -5.10
C ARG A 61 2.09 6.44 -5.53
N GLY A 62 2.67 7.20 -4.58
CA GLY A 62 3.55 8.35 -4.88
C GLY A 62 4.49 8.74 -3.72
N PRO A 63 5.46 9.65 -3.95
CA PRO A 63 6.49 10.03 -2.98
C PRO A 63 5.99 10.53 -1.61
N ILE A 64 4.96 11.38 -1.56
CA ILE A 64 4.41 11.88 -0.28
C ILE A 64 3.87 10.70 0.55
N GLN A 65 3.06 9.84 -0.08
CA GLN A 65 2.56 8.65 0.60
C GLN A 65 3.67 7.69 1.00
N ALA A 66 4.66 7.49 0.12
CA ALA A 66 5.77 6.57 0.39
C ALA A 66 6.53 6.98 1.66
N LYS A 67 6.78 8.29 1.87
CA LYS A 67 7.37 8.77 3.12
C LYS A 67 6.43 8.58 4.30
N GLY A 68 5.20 9.05 4.21
CA GLY A 68 4.26 9.03 5.34
C GLY A 68 3.91 7.62 5.82
N LEU A 69 3.60 6.70 4.89
CA LEU A 69 3.28 5.31 5.20
C LEU A 69 4.50 4.52 5.67
N LEU A 70 5.70 4.80 5.15
CA LEU A 70 6.91 4.15 5.64
C LEU A 70 7.27 4.59 7.06
N LEU A 71 7.14 5.88 7.38
CA LEU A 71 7.37 6.37 8.74
C LEU A 71 6.34 5.79 9.73
N ALA A 72 5.07 5.71 9.32
CA ALA A 72 4.02 5.04 10.11
C ALA A 72 4.32 3.54 10.29
N ALA A 73 4.79 2.84 9.25
CA ALA A 73 5.19 1.43 9.33
C ALA A 73 6.34 1.20 10.32
N ILE A 74 7.37 2.05 10.29
CA ILE A 74 8.52 1.96 11.20
C ILE A 74 8.11 2.15 12.66
N ARG A 75 7.12 3.02 12.91
CA ARG A 75 6.63 3.34 14.26
C ARG A 75 5.48 2.44 14.70
N SER A 76 4.94 1.62 13.80
CA SER A 76 3.83 0.73 14.09
C SER A 76 4.22 -0.29 15.16
N PRO A 77 3.35 -0.56 16.14
CA PRO A 77 3.58 -1.62 17.11
C PRO A 77 3.39 -3.01 16.50
N ASP A 78 3.08 -3.14 15.22
CA ASP A 78 2.83 -4.41 14.54
C ASP A 78 3.74 -4.59 13.32
N PRO A 79 4.12 -5.83 12.98
CA PRO A 79 4.98 -6.08 11.82
C PRO A 79 4.30 -5.61 10.54
N THR A 80 5.01 -4.75 9.80
CA THR A 80 4.45 -4.04 8.64
C THR A 80 5.23 -4.35 7.37
N LEU A 81 4.53 -4.75 6.30
CA LEU A 81 5.09 -4.93 4.97
C LEU A 81 4.78 -3.70 4.12
N VAL A 82 5.83 -3.12 3.54
CA VAL A 82 5.75 -1.97 2.64
C VAL A 82 6.12 -2.44 1.24
N PHE A 83 5.13 -2.53 0.36
CA PHE A 83 5.34 -2.90 -1.04
C PHE A 83 5.53 -1.64 -1.87
N GLU A 84 6.69 -1.50 -2.51
CA GLU A 84 7.08 -0.28 -3.22
C GLU A 84 6.94 -0.49 -4.73
N PRO A 85 5.94 0.12 -5.41
CA PRO A 85 5.78 -0.04 -6.84
C PRO A 85 7.03 0.47 -7.58
N LYS A 86 7.89 -0.44 -8.04
CA LYS A 86 9.25 -0.10 -8.48
C LYS A 86 9.29 0.84 -9.68
N VAL A 87 8.24 0.79 -10.49
CA VAL A 87 8.05 1.68 -11.65
C VAL A 87 7.97 3.15 -11.24
N LYS A 88 7.52 3.45 -10.02
CA LYS A 88 7.35 4.80 -9.49
C LYS A 88 8.65 5.46 -9.03
N TYR A 89 9.70 4.70 -8.69
CA TYR A 89 10.93 5.23 -8.06
C TYR A 89 11.56 6.42 -8.79
N ARG A 90 11.41 6.51 -10.11
CA ARG A 90 11.95 7.60 -10.94
C ARG A 90 10.91 8.24 -11.86
N GLN A 91 9.66 7.81 -11.78
CA GLN A 91 8.57 8.35 -12.62
C GLN A 91 7.73 9.39 -11.89
N ALA A 92 7.58 9.27 -10.58
CA ALA A 92 6.79 10.19 -9.78
C ALA A 92 7.70 11.23 -9.10
N VAL A 93 7.34 12.50 -9.22
CA VAL A 93 7.99 13.63 -8.56
C VAL A 93 6.90 14.44 -7.87
N GLU A 94 7.05 14.64 -6.57
CA GLU A 94 6.13 15.42 -5.73
C GLU A 94 6.97 16.27 -4.76
N GLU A 95 6.43 17.40 -4.33
CA GLU A 95 7.03 18.23 -3.28
C GLU A 95 6.82 17.57 -1.92
N VAL A 96 7.75 16.67 -1.55
CA VAL A 96 7.68 15.92 -0.29
C VAL A 96 8.09 16.83 0.87
N PRO A 97 7.24 17.06 1.90
CA PRO A 97 7.62 17.85 3.07
C PRO A 97 8.88 17.29 3.73
N ILE A 98 9.84 18.15 4.08
CA ILE A 98 11.10 17.71 4.72
C ILE A 98 10.86 17.24 6.16
N GLY A 99 9.97 17.93 6.89
CA GLY A 99 9.67 17.66 8.30
C GLY A 99 9.07 16.27 8.55
N ASP A 100 8.98 15.89 9.82
CA ASP A 100 8.39 14.61 10.21
C ASP A 100 6.88 14.61 9.97
N TYR A 101 6.37 13.54 9.36
CA TYR A 101 4.93 13.29 9.22
C TYR A 101 4.67 11.81 8.98
N GLU A 102 3.44 11.40 9.27
CA GLU A 102 2.91 10.07 9.01
C GLU A 102 1.63 10.19 8.21
N LEU A 103 1.31 9.13 7.48
CA LEU A 103 -0.06 8.89 7.03
C LEU A 103 -0.62 7.71 7.81
N PRO A 104 -1.90 7.76 8.21
CA PRO A 104 -2.52 6.70 8.98
C PRO A 104 -2.53 5.39 8.19
N LEU A 105 -2.12 4.30 8.84
CA LEU A 105 -2.33 2.95 8.33
C LEU A 105 -3.81 2.60 8.41
N GLY A 106 -4.32 1.83 7.44
CA GLY A 106 -5.72 1.42 7.39
C GLY A 106 -6.71 2.48 6.92
N VAL A 107 -6.23 3.60 6.35
CA VAL A 107 -7.10 4.70 5.86
C VAL A 107 -6.86 4.90 4.37
N ALA A 108 -7.95 4.88 3.59
CA ALA A 108 -7.93 5.12 2.16
C ALA A 108 -7.93 6.63 1.84
N ASP A 109 -7.63 6.97 0.59
CA ASP A 109 -7.67 8.35 0.09
C ASP A 109 -8.58 8.46 -1.12
N VAL A 110 -9.57 9.36 -1.04
CA VAL A 110 -10.43 9.71 -2.17
C VAL A 110 -9.69 10.73 -3.02
N VAL A 111 -8.98 10.25 -4.05
CA VAL A 111 -8.13 11.09 -4.91
C VAL A 111 -8.91 11.88 -5.96
N ARG A 112 -10.16 11.49 -6.22
CA ARG A 112 -11.11 12.18 -7.09
C ARG A 112 -12.53 11.87 -6.63
N GLU A 113 -13.31 12.90 -6.34
CA GLU A 113 -14.74 12.74 -6.05
C GLU A 113 -15.53 12.43 -7.33
N GLY A 114 -16.62 11.67 -7.20
CA GLY A 114 -17.56 11.37 -8.28
C GLY A 114 -18.86 10.79 -7.75
N ALA A 115 -19.83 10.55 -8.63
CA ALA A 115 -21.20 10.21 -8.22
C ALA A 115 -21.80 8.97 -8.88
N ASP A 116 -21.29 8.54 -10.04
CA ASP A 116 -21.91 7.48 -10.84
C ASP A 116 -21.28 6.11 -10.60
N VAL A 117 -19.97 6.07 -10.37
CA VAL A 117 -19.21 4.82 -10.16
C VAL A 117 -17.97 5.07 -9.30
N THR A 118 -17.67 4.14 -8.40
CA THR A 118 -16.43 4.16 -7.59
C THR A 118 -15.40 3.22 -8.18
N LEU A 119 -14.18 3.73 -8.38
CA LEU A 119 -13.01 3.02 -8.86
C LEU A 119 -12.01 2.86 -7.73
N VAL A 120 -11.78 1.63 -7.28
CA VAL A 120 -10.87 1.32 -6.17
C VAL A 120 -9.59 0.69 -6.71
N GLY A 121 -8.43 1.18 -6.26
CA GLY A 121 -7.13 0.61 -6.58
C GLY A 121 -6.04 1.00 -5.60
N TRP A 122 -4.80 0.63 -5.88
CA TRP A 122 -3.64 0.97 -5.05
C TRP A 122 -2.36 1.02 -5.89
N GLY A 123 -1.33 1.67 -5.34
CA GLY A 123 -0.01 1.74 -5.96
C GLY A 123 -0.04 2.31 -7.38
N ASN A 124 0.62 1.64 -8.32
CA ASN A 124 0.70 2.10 -9.71
C ASN A 124 -0.65 2.09 -10.46
N GLN A 125 -1.64 1.33 -9.98
CA GLN A 125 -2.91 1.20 -10.68
C GLN A 125 -3.77 2.46 -10.55
N VAL A 126 -3.56 3.28 -9.51
CA VAL A 126 -4.30 4.53 -9.29
C VAL A 126 -4.15 5.49 -10.47
N ASP A 127 -2.96 5.60 -11.07
CA ASP A 127 -2.74 6.41 -12.29
C ASP A 127 -3.64 5.96 -13.45
N ARG A 128 -3.86 4.64 -13.56
CA ARG A 128 -4.70 4.06 -14.62
C ARG A 128 -6.17 4.32 -14.34
N LEU A 129 -6.59 4.27 -13.08
CA LEU A 129 -7.95 4.62 -12.67
C LEU A 129 -8.24 6.09 -12.93
N LEU A 130 -7.33 7.01 -12.58
CA LEU A 130 -7.46 8.44 -12.88
C LEU A 130 -7.55 8.70 -14.39
N ALA A 131 -6.72 8.03 -15.19
CA ALA A 131 -6.79 8.14 -16.65
C ALA A 131 -8.12 7.60 -17.21
N ALA A 132 -8.62 6.47 -16.70
CA ALA A 132 -9.91 5.92 -17.09
C ALA A 132 -11.07 6.83 -16.69
N ALA A 133 -11.03 7.40 -15.49
CA ALA A 133 -11.99 8.35 -14.96
C ALA A 133 -12.10 9.62 -15.83
N ALA A 134 -10.96 10.13 -16.30
CA ALA A 134 -10.91 11.27 -17.24
C ALA A 134 -11.40 10.91 -18.66
N LEU A 135 -11.33 9.64 -19.07
CA LEU A 135 -11.94 9.18 -20.32
C LEU A 135 -13.46 9.08 -20.19
N ALA A 136 -13.94 8.47 -19.11
CA ALA A 136 -15.37 8.29 -18.85
C ALA A 136 -16.11 9.63 -18.68
N GLU A 137 -15.44 10.66 -18.15
CA GLU A 137 -15.98 12.02 -18.03
C GLU A 137 -16.37 12.61 -19.41
N LYS A 138 -15.69 12.21 -20.50
CA LYS A 138 -16.04 12.66 -21.86
C LYS A 138 -17.40 12.13 -22.33
N ASP A 139 -17.83 11.02 -21.75
CA ASP A 139 -19.13 10.40 -21.99
C ASP A 139 -20.16 10.82 -20.91
N GLY A 140 -19.81 11.79 -20.05
CA GLY A 140 -20.67 12.32 -19.00
C GLY A 140 -20.75 11.44 -17.75
N ILE A 141 -19.82 10.51 -17.55
CA ILE A 141 -19.78 9.60 -16.39
C ILE A 141 -18.82 10.16 -15.32
N SER A 142 -19.34 10.37 -14.11
CA SER A 142 -18.62 10.86 -12.95
C SER A 142 -18.06 9.72 -12.10
N CYS A 143 -16.77 9.41 -12.28
CA CYS A 143 -16.07 8.39 -11.49
C CYS A 143 -15.43 8.96 -10.22
N GLU A 144 -15.79 8.40 -9.07
CA GLU A 144 -14.99 8.51 -7.84
C GLU A 144 -13.78 7.58 -7.95
N VAL A 145 -12.62 8.03 -7.47
CA VAL A 145 -11.39 7.23 -7.47
C VAL A 145 -10.84 7.17 -6.05
N ILE A 146 -10.68 5.96 -5.53
CA ILE A 146 -10.17 5.66 -4.20
C ILE A 146 -8.84 4.92 -4.33
N ASP A 147 -7.82 5.44 -3.65
CA ASP A 147 -6.57 4.74 -3.37
C ASP A 147 -6.65 4.09 -1.99
N LEU A 148 -6.63 2.76 -1.92
CA LEU A 148 -6.75 2.04 -0.65
C LEU A 148 -5.60 2.34 0.31
N GLN A 149 -4.39 2.57 -0.19
CA GLN A 149 -3.13 2.68 0.56
C GLN A 149 -2.74 1.44 1.39
N SER A 150 -3.65 0.94 2.24
CA SER A 150 -3.50 -0.22 3.11
C SER A 150 -4.36 -1.37 2.60
N ILE A 151 -3.74 -2.52 2.38
CA ILE A 151 -4.41 -3.75 1.92
C ILE A 151 -4.96 -4.55 3.10
N ALA A 152 -4.27 -4.49 4.24
CA ALA A 152 -4.68 -5.15 5.47
C ALA A 152 -4.11 -4.40 6.69
N PRO A 153 -4.93 -4.03 7.68
CA PRO A 153 -6.38 -3.83 7.52
C PRO A 153 -6.65 -2.80 6.41
N TRP A 154 -7.79 -2.95 5.72
CA TRP A 154 -8.27 -1.99 4.73
C TRP A 154 -9.37 -1.12 5.34
N ASP A 155 -9.65 0.02 4.71
CA ASP A 155 -10.67 0.98 5.15
C ASP A 155 -12.05 0.56 4.63
N GLU A 156 -12.89 0.00 5.51
CA GLU A 156 -14.19 -0.64 5.19
C GLU A 156 -15.33 0.36 4.93
#